data_AF-A0A166GZS3-F1
#
_entry.id   AF-A0A166GZS3-F1
#
_cell.length_a   1.000
_cell.length_b   1.000
_cell.length_c   1.000
_cell.angle_alpha   90.00
_cell.angle_beta   90.00
_cell.angle_gamma   90.00
#
_symmetry.space_group_name_H-M   'P 1'
#
loop_
_entity.id
_entity.type
_entity.pdbx_description
1 polymer ?
#
loop_
_entity_poly.entity_id
_entity_poly.type
_entity_poly.pdbx_seq_one_letter_code
_entity_poly.pdbx_strand_id
1 'polypeptide(L)'
;MSALQLTTTAGASASDGVQFALERCSQPWSADAATCGGTVSTVAADRPASARVDLPGSPALTVGATDHLRLTLRLPESAPSDAQGTSTTLTVTVLGVQGPGRHL
;
A
#
# COMPACT_ATOMS: atom_id res chain seq x y z
N MET A 1 4.10 -16.04 -2.02
CA MET A 1 3.33 -15.15 -1.11
C MET A 1 3.09 -13.85 -1.83
N SER A 2 1.85 -13.36 -1.88
CA SER A 2 1.54 -12.07 -2.48
C SER A 2 2.02 -10.94 -1.58
N ALA A 3 2.53 -9.86 -2.17
CA ALA A 3 3.05 -8.72 -1.43
C ALA A 3 2.82 -7.42 -2.20
N LEU A 4 2.72 -6.32 -1.47
CA LEU A 4 2.83 -4.97 -1.99
C LEU A 4 4.20 -4.42 -1.63
N GLN A 5 4.96 -3.97 -2.62
CA GLN A 5 6.26 -3.36 -2.39
C GLN A 5 6.21 -1.87 -2.72
N LEU A 6 6.59 -1.05 -1.75
CA LEU A 6 6.73 0.39 -1.91
C LEU A 6 8.21 0.75 -1.90
N THR A 7 8.62 1.54 -2.88
CA THR A 7 9.99 2.06 -3.00
C THR A 7 9.94 3.56 -3.27
N THR A 8 10.78 4.31 -2.56
CA THR A 8 10.89 5.77 -2.67
C THR A 8 12.31 6.16 -3.04
N THR A 9 12.48 7.24 -3.81
CA THR A 9 13.80 7.80 -4.15
C THR A 9 14.31 8.76 -3.08
N ALA A 10 13.42 9.39 -2.30
CA ALA A 10 13.77 10.08 -1.06
C ALA A 10 13.80 9.09 0.11
N GLY A 11 14.68 9.31 1.09
CA GLY A 11 14.70 8.51 2.32
C GLY A 11 13.35 8.55 3.03
N ALA A 12 12.88 7.41 3.51
CA ALA A 12 11.66 7.34 4.30
C ALA A 12 11.95 7.74 5.75
N SER A 13 11.79 9.02 6.06
CA SER A 13 11.75 9.49 7.45
C SER A 13 10.46 9.03 8.11
N ALA A 14 10.55 8.62 9.38
CA ALA A 14 9.41 8.30 10.22
C ALA A 14 8.50 9.51 10.46
N SER A 15 9.04 10.72 10.33
CA SER A 15 8.37 11.97 10.67
C SER A 15 8.08 12.83 9.44
N ASP A 16 9.00 12.83 8.47
CA ASP A 16 9.05 13.84 7.39
C ASP A 16 8.88 13.23 5.99
N GLY A 17 8.80 11.90 5.90
CA GLY A 17 8.67 11.18 4.64
C GLY A 17 7.22 10.96 4.22
N VAL A 18 7.03 10.49 2.99
CA VAL A 18 5.71 9.98 2.55
C VAL A 18 5.32 8.80 3.44
N GLN A 19 4.14 8.89 4.04
CA GLN A 19 3.53 7.84 4.83
C GLN A 19 2.53 7.06 3.98
N PHE A 20 2.29 5.81 4.34
CA PHE A 20 1.23 5.00 3.77
C PHE A 20 0.48 4.19 4.82
N ALA A 21 -0.78 3.91 4.50
CA ALA A 21 -1.59 2.90 5.16
C ALA A 21 -2.19 1.96 4.11
N LEU A 22 -2.39 0.70 4.47
CA LEU A 22 -3.01 -0.29 3.61
C LEU A 22 -4.16 -0.97 4.35
N GLU A 23 -5.34 -0.89 3.76
CA GLU A 23 -6.55 -1.52 4.29
C GLU A 23 -7.13 -2.47 3.26
N ARG A 24 -7.91 -3.43 3.75
CA ARG A 24 -8.65 -4.41 2.96
C ARG A 24 -10.13 -4.28 3.27
N CYS A 25 -10.94 -4.23 2.23
CA CYS A 25 -12.39 -4.38 2.33
C CYS A 25 -12.81 -5.78 1.87
N SER A 26 -13.86 -6.36 2.46
CA SER A 26 -14.44 -7.63 1.98
C SER A 26 -15.31 -7.47 0.72
N GLN A 27 -15.53 -6.24 0.27
CA GLN A 27 -16.28 -5.83 -0.91
C GLN A 27 -15.45 -4.83 -1.71
N PRO A 28 -15.80 -4.50 -2.96
CA PRO A 28 -15.17 -3.40 -3.68
C PRO A 28 -15.30 -2.08 -2.89
N TRP A 29 -14.23 -1.29 -2.91
CA TRP A 29 -14.29 0.11 -2.47
C TRP A 29 -15.16 0.92 -3.44
N SER A 30 -15.76 2.01 -2.96
CA SER A 30 -16.41 2.98 -3.83
C SER A 30 -15.43 3.56 -4.85
N ALA A 31 -15.95 4.13 -5.94
CA ALA A 31 -15.13 4.63 -7.05
C ALA A 31 -14.11 5.70 -6.62
N ASP A 32 -14.41 6.46 -5.57
CA ASP A 32 -13.54 7.46 -4.94
C ASP A 32 -12.61 6.88 -3.85
N ALA A 33 -12.65 5.55 -3.64
CA ALA A 33 -11.99 4.82 -2.57
C ALA A 33 -12.34 5.28 -1.14
N ALA A 34 -13.40 6.07 -0.95
CA ALA A 34 -13.74 6.62 0.36
C ALA A 34 -14.44 5.61 1.27
N THR A 35 -15.26 4.72 0.71
CA THR A 35 -16.16 3.84 1.47
C THR A 35 -16.03 2.38 1.09
N CYS A 36 -16.26 1.52 2.08
CA CYS A 36 -16.31 0.06 1.97
C CYS A 36 -17.72 -0.40 2.37
N GLY A 37 -18.42 -1.10 1.47
CA GLY A 37 -19.74 -1.66 1.75
C GLY A 37 -19.73 -2.93 2.62
N GLY A 38 -18.53 -3.40 3.00
CA GLY A 38 -18.31 -4.61 3.78
C GLY A 38 -17.49 -4.36 5.03
N THR A 39 -16.71 -5.37 5.44
CA THR A 39 -15.82 -5.28 6.60
C THR A 39 -14.46 -4.75 6.19
N VAL A 40 -14.01 -3.69 6.85
CA VAL A 40 -12.63 -3.16 6.71
C VAL A 40 -11.72 -3.88 7.70
N SER A 41 -10.53 -4.24 7.24
CA SER A 41 -9.44 -4.77 8.07
C SER A 41 -8.14 -4.06 7.72
N THR A 42 -7.32 -3.77 8.74
CA THR A 42 -6.01 -3.16 8.56
C THR A 42 -5.00 -4.21 8.10
N VAL A 43 -4.33 -3.96 6.98
CA VAL A 43 -3.21 -4.79 6.48
C VAL A 43 -1.87 -4.20 6.91
N ALA A 44 -1.73 -2.87 6.77
CA ALA A 44 -0.64 -2.11 7.32
C ALA A 44 -1.18 -0.82 7.93
N ALA A 45 -0.86 -0.58 9.21
CA ALA A 45 -1.11 0.71 9.85
C ALA A 45 -0.23 1.81 9.22
N ASP A 46 -0.58 3.06 9.51
CA ASP A 46 0.14 4.23 9.03
C ASP A 46 1.63 4.19 9.38
N ARG A 47 2.49 4.24 8.36
CA ARG A 47 3.94 4.08 8.51
C ARG A 47 4.71 4.61 7.28
N PRO A 48 6.05 4.72 7.35
CA PRO A 48 6.83 5.24 6.23
C PRO A 48 6.79 4.34 4.99
N ALA A 49 6.72 4.95 3.80
CA ALA A 49 6.51 4.29 2.51
C ALA A 49 7.76 3.58 1.90
N SER A 50 8.64 3.01 2.73
CA SER A 50 9.80 2.23 2.30
C SER A 50 9.74 0.79 2.81
N ALA A 51 8.72 0.04 2.39
CA ALA A 51 8.52 -1.31 2.92
C ALA A 51 7.90 -2.27 1.91
N ARG A 52 8.28 -3.53 2.05
CA ARG A 52 7.49 -4.67 1.60
C ARG A 52 6.40 -4.93 2.63
N VAL A 53 5.17 -5.06 2.16
CA VAL A 53 3.99 -5.46 2.94
C VAL A 53 3.55 -6.81 2.41
N ASP A 54 3.75 -7.86 3.20
CA ASP A 54 3.18 -9.16 2.88
C ASP A 54 1.66 -9.13 3.06
N LEU A 55 0.94 -9.86 2.22
CA LEU A 55 -0.52 -9.90 2.22
C LEU A 55 -1.02 -11.27 2.73
N PRO A 56 -0.90 -11.57 4.03
CA PRO A 56 -1.36 -12.83 4.58
C PRO A 56 -2.89 -12.98 4.40
N GLY A 57 -3.32 -14.20 4.08
CA GLY A 57 -4.72 -14.51 3.87
C GLY A 57 -5.39 -13.71 2.75
N SER A 58 -4.62 -13.22 1.76
CA SER A 58 -5.17 -12.49 0.62
C SER A 58 -6.21 -13.34 -0.12
N PRO A 59 -7.46 -12.86 -0.28
CA PRO A 59 -8.47 -13.54 -1.07
C PRO A 59 -8.02 -13.83 -2.51
N ALA A 60 -7.12 -13.01 -3.06
CA ALA A 60 -6.55 -13.18 -4.39
C ALA A 60 -5.72 -14.46 -4.57
N LEU A 61 -5.48 -15.25 -3.52
CA LEU A 61 -4.90 -16.59 -3.61
C LEU A 61 -5.90 -17.63 -4.13
N THR A 62 -7.21 -17.35 -4.05
CA THR A 62 -8.28 -18.21 -4.57
C THR A 62 -8.60 -17.82 -6.01
N VAL A 63 -8.82 -18.81 -6.87
CA VAL A 63 -9.17 -18.58 -8.28
C VAL A 63 -10.45 -17.75 -8.39
N GLY A 64 -10.37 -16.66 -9.16
CA GLY A 64 -11.51 -15.76 -9.43
C GLY A 64 -11.86 -14.81 -8.28
N ALA A 65 -11.16 -14.87 -7.15
CA ALA A 65 -11.35 -13.93 -6.05
C ALA A 65 -10.43 -12.71 -6.17
N THR A 66 -10.88 -11.58 -5.63
CA THR A 66 -10.17 -10.30 -5.65
C THR A 66 -9.91 -9.84 -4.23
N ASP A 67 -8.70 -9.36 -3.97
CA ASP A 67 -8.37 -8.65 -2.72
C ASP A 67 -8.63 -7.16 -2.92
N HIS A 68 -9.64 -6.61 -2.25
CA HIS A 68 -10.03 -5.21 -2.39
C HIS A 68 -9.19 -4.33 -1.45
N LEU A 69 -7.98 -4.02 -1.90
CA LEU A 69 -7.03 -3.19 -1.15
C LEU A 69 -7.24 -1.70 -1.42
N ARG A 70 -7.09 -0.88 -0.38
CA ARG A 70 -6.99 0.59 -0.46
C ARG A 70 -5.64 1.03 0.08
N LEU A 71 -4.86 1.67 -0.78
CA LEU A 71 -3.62 2.34 -0.42
C LEU A 71 -3.91 3.82 -0.17
N THR A 72 -3.63 4.30 1.03
CA THR A 72 -3.65 5.73 1.35
C THR A 72 -2.23 6.23 1.44
N LEU A 73 -1.93 7.31 0.73
CA LEU A 73 -0.65 8.01 0.79
C LEU A 73 -0.86 9.35 1.47
N ARG A 74 0.03 9.70 2.40
CA ARG A 74 -0.02 10.99 3.09
C ARG A 74 1.36 11.63 3.08
N LEU A 75 1.38 12.93 2.82
CA LEU A 75 2.50 13.76 3.21
C LEU A 75 2.37 14.09 4.71
N PRO A 76 3.49 14.30 5.42
CA PRO A 76 3.42 14.74 6.80
C PRO A 76 2.74 16.11 6.90
N GLU A 77 2.10 16.38 8.03
CA GLU A 77 1.40 17.66 8.26
C GLU A 77 2.35 18.87 8.21
N SER A 78 3.64 18.65 8.52
CA SER A 78 4.71 19.61 8.35
C SER A 78 5.87 18.97 7.56
N ALA A 79 6.39 19.69 6.58
CA ALA A 79 7.65 19.34 5.93
C ALA A 79 8.78 20.23 6.49
N PRO A 80 9.95 19.67 6.82
CA PRO A 80 11.11 20.46 7.23
C PRO A 80 11.57 21.36 6.07
N SER A 81 12.30 22.44 6.39
CA SER A 81 12.68 23.45 5.40
C SER A 81 13.56 22.90 4.27
N ASP A 82 14.30 21.84 4.53
CA ASP A 82 15.15 21.13 3.57
C ASP A 82 14.36 20.26 2.57
N ALA A 83 13.08 19.97 2.83
CA ALA A 83 12.19 19.33 1.87
C ALA A 83 11.63 20.32 0.82
N GLN A 84 11.78 21.63 1.01
CA GLN A 84 11.24 22.63 0.10
C GLN A 84 11.89 22.52 -1.29
N GLY A 85 11.05 22.45 -2.34
CA GLY A 85 11.51 22.36 -3.73
C GLY A 85 12.07 20.98 -4.11
N THR A 86 11.97 19.98 -3.23
CA THR A 86 12.36 18.61 -3.53
C THR A 86 11.21 17.82 -4.19
N SER A 87 11.57 16.74 -4.87
CA SER A 87 10.61 15.78 -5.41
C SER A 87 11.09 14.36 -5.13
N THR A 88 10.14 13.44 -5.05
CA THR A 88 10.42 12.02 -4.92
C THR A 88 9.49 11.24 -5.84
N THR A 89 9.98 10.12 -6.36
CA THR A 89 9.14 9.12 -7.00
C THR A 89 8.76 8.07 -5.96
N LEU A 90 7.49 7.70 -5.92
CA LEU A 90 7.00 6.51 -5.23
C LEU A 90 6.62 5.47 -6.28
N THR A 91 7.24 4.30 -6.22
CA THR A 91 6.87 3.15 -7.04
C THR A 91 6.14 2.14 -6.17
N VAL A 92 4.93 1.79 -6.61
CA VAL A 92 4.08 0.77 -6.00
C VAL A 92 4.09 -0.46 -6.91
N THR A 93 4.60 -1.58 -6.40
CA THR A 93 4.67 -2.84 -7.13
C THR A 93 3.80 -3.88 -6.44
N VAL A 94 2.82 -4.41 -7.16
CA VAL A 94 1.99 -5.53 -6.70
C VAL A 94 2.63 -6.84 -7.17
N LEU A 95 3.12 -7.63 -6.23
CA LEU A 95 3.72 -8.93 -6.50
C LEU A 95 2.66 -10.02 -6.32
N GLY A 96 2.05 -10.46 -7.42
CA GLY A 96 1.17 -11.62 -7.44
C GLY A 96 1.97 -12.91 -7.62
N VAL A 97 1.73 -13.92 -6.78
CA VAL A 97 2.35 -15.26 -6.95
C VAL A 97 1.24 -16.27 -7.23
N GLN A 98 1.13 -16.71 -8.48
CA GLN A 98 0.20 -17.76 -8.89
C GLN A 98 0.86 -19.13 -8.68
N GLY A 99 0.90 -19.60 -7.43
CA GLY A 99 1.50 -20.90 -7.07
C GLY A 99 3.02 -21.00 -7.31
N PRO A 100 3.66 -22.12 -6.92
CA PRO A 100 5.06 -22.35 -7.24
C PRO A 100 5.22 -22.52 -8.76
N GLY A 101 5.95 -21.62 -9.41
CA GLY A 101 6.41 -21.80 -10.80
C GLY A 101 6.07 -20.70 -11.81
N ARG A 102 5.33 -19.65 -11.48
CA ARG A 102 5.11 -18.50 -12.39
C ARG A 102 5.28 -17.18 -11.65
N HIS A 103 6.44 -16.56 -11.85
CA HIS A 103 6.64 -15.13 -11.65
C HIS A 103 6.41 -14.44 -13.00
N LEU A 104 5.55 -13.41 -13.03
CA LEU A 104 5.56 -12.41 -14.10
C LEU A 104 6.70 -11.43 -13.84
#